data_AF-A0A6M7V4C0-F1
#
_entry.id   AF-A0A6M7V4C0-F1
#
_cell.length_a   1.000
_cell.length_b   1.000
_cell.length_c   1.000
_cell.angle_alpha   90.00
_cell.angle_beta   90.00
_cell.angle_gamma   90.00
#
_symmetry.space_group_name_H-M   'P 1'
#
loop_
_entity.id
_entity.type
_entity.pdbx_description
1 polymer ?
#
loop_
_entity_poly.entity_id
_entity_poly.type
_entity_poly.pdbx_seq_one_letter_code
_entity_poly.pdbx_strand_id
1 'polypeptide(L)'
;MSEQHLPFHGMWSRCVFLSDGDWLWSATGSGPMGNLTVELLHDGDSMKRSDVQADSNIEAPKVWGPVKMPSPDGYRRDIDGLRSIAVILVLAFHAFPALVPGGFIGVDIFFVISGYLITSIVVRDTFTYKRFYANRVRRIFPALVLVLACVFALGWILFDLEEMTRLSKSILASSLFVPNFQFWREVGYFDAASETKPLLHLWSLGVEEQFYVV
;
A
#
# COMPACT_ATOMS: atom_id res chain seq x y z
N MET A 1 -3.12 -23.75 -38.70
CA MET A 1 -2.70 -22.60 -37.87
C MET A 1 -3.98 -22.00 -37.30
N SER A 2 -4.63 -22.73 -36.39
CA SER A 2 -4.59 -22.53 -34.92
C SER A 2 -5.33 -21.27 -34.48
N GLU A 3 -6.65 -21.27 -34.61
CA GLU A 3 -7.51 -20.43 -33.77
C GLU A 3 -8.08 -21.32 -32.65
N GLN A 4 -7.53 -21.16 -31.45
CA GLN A 4 -8.10 -21.71 -30.23
C GLN A 4 -9.19 -20.75 -29.75
N HIS A 5 -10.42 -20.99 -30.18
CA HIS A 5 -11.60 -20.47 -29.51
C HIS A 5 -11.94 -21.41 -28.35
N LEU A 6 -11.59 -21.02 -27.11
CA LEU A 6 -12.14 -21.62 -25.90
C LEU A 6 -13.58 -21.11 -25.71
N PRO A 7 -14.62 -21.96 -25.69
CA PRO A 7 -15.94 -21.54 -25.28
C PRO A 7 -16.03 -21.65 -23.75
N PHE A 8 -15.65 -20.58 -23.03
CA PHE A 8 -16.08 -20.44 -21.63
C PHE A 8 -17.52 -19.93 -21.61
N HIS A 9 -18.48 -20.85 -21.72
CA HIS A 9 -19.89 -20.57 -21.49
C HIS A 9 -20.35 -21.18 -20.16
N GLY A 10 -20.57 -20.32 -19.17
CA GLY A 10 -21.61 -20.45 -18.14
C GLY A 10 -21.56 -21.64 -17.18
N MET A 11 -20.69 -21.57 -16.17
CA MET A 11 -20.89 -22.33 -14.91
C MET A 11 -21.44 -21.36 -13.86
N TRP A 12 -22.75 -21.20 -13.80
CA TRP A 12 -23.39 -20.46 -12.71
C TRP A 12 -23.62 -21.42 -11.54
N SER A 13 -22.70 -21.43 -10.58
CA SER A 13 -22.92 -22.12 -9.32
C SER A 13 -23.96 -21.34 -8.50
N ARG A 14 -25.15 -21.93 -8.27
CA ARG A 14 -26.09 -21.39 -7.29
C ARG A 14 -25.68 -21.85 -5.90
N CYS A 15 -25.56 -20.89 -4.98
CA CYS A 15 -25.35 -21.15 -3.56
C CYS A 15 -26.72 -21.24 -2.90
N VAL A 16 -27.02 -22.37 -2.25
CA VAL A 16 -28.28 -22.57 -1.51
C VAL A 16 -27.96 -22.57 -0.02
N PHE A 17 -28.68 -21.74 0.74
CA PHE A 17 -28.56 -21.63 2.19
C PHE A 17 -29.38 -22.74 2.84
N LEU A 18 -28.75 -23.62 3.62
CA LEU A 18 -29.49 -24.62 4.41
C LEU A 18 -29.89 -24.03 5.76
N SER A 19 -31.00 -24.50 6.33
CA SER A 19 -31.55 -24.01 7.61
C SER A 19 -30.60 -24.16 8.79
N ASP A 20 -29.60 -25.03 8.66
CA ASP A 20 -28.68 -25.41 9.75
C ASP A 20 -27.37 -24.60 9.72
N GLY A 21 -27.27 -23.60 8.84
CA GLY A 21 -26.10 -22.70 8.75
C GLY A 21 -24.96 -23.20 7.84
N ASP A 22 -25.13 -24.36 7.20
CA ASP A 22 -24.19 -24.93 6.23
C ASP A 22 -24.48 -24.43 4.79
N TRP A 23 -23.42 -24.34 3.97
CA TRP A 23 -23.49 -23.93 2.58
C TRP A 23 -23.34 -25.14 1.65
N LEU A 24 -24.27 -25.31 0.70
CA LEU A 24 -24.19 -26.38 -0.29
C LEU A 24 -24.05 -25.79 -1.70
N TRP A 25 -22.97 -26.17 -2.38
CA TRP A 25 -22.68 -25.75 -3.75
C TRP A 25 -23.23 -26.80 -4.71
N SER A 26 -24.18 -26.43 -5.56
CA SER A 26 -24.65 -27.28 -6.67
C SER A 26 -24.11 -26.72 -7.99
N ALA A 27 -23.42 -27.56 -8.76
CA ALA A 27 -23.01 -27.26 -10.12
C ALA A 27 -23.98 -27.94 -11.10
N THR A 28 -24.70 -27.17 -11.91
CA THR A 28 -25.49 -27.69 -13.02
C THR A 28 -24.66 -27.59 -14.30
N GLY A 29 -24.31 -28.74 -14.88
CA GLY A 29 -23.62 -28.83 -16.16
C GLY A 29 -24.33 -29.83 -17.07
N SER A 30 -24.75 -29.39 -18.26
CA SER A 30 -25.34 -30.27 -19.28
C SER A 30 -24.23 -30.99 -20.06
N GLY A 31 -23.76 -32.12 -19.52
CA GLY A 31 -22.93 -33.09 -20.23
C GLY A 31 -23.78 -34.11 -21.02
N PRO A 32 -23.17 -34.93 -21.88
CA PRO A 32 -23.87 -35.90 -22.76
C PRO A 32 -24.52 -37.10 -22.03
N MET A 33 -24.65 -37.03 -20.70
CA MET A 33 -25.23 -38.05 -19.83
C MET A 33 -26.42 -37.44 -19.07
N GLY A 34 -27.58 -37.40 -19.71
CA GLY A 34 -28.89 -37.29 -19.06
C GLY A 34 -29.25 -35.92 -18.46
N ASN A 35 -30.46 -35.46 -18.74
CA ASN A 35 -31.08 -34.33 -18.05
C ASN A 35 -31.32 -34.70 -16.58
N LEU A 36 -30.45 -34.24 -15.68
CA LEU A 36 -30.79 -34.06 -14.27
C LEU A 36 -31.66 -32.80 -14.14
N THR A 37 -32.86 -32.87 -14.68
CA THR A 37 -33.94 -31.95 -14.34
C THR A 37 -34.35 -32.26 -12.91
N VAL A 38 -33.95 -31.40 -11.98
CA VAL A 38 -34.69 -31.19 -10.73
C VAL A 38 -36.00 -30.52 -11.13
N GLU A 39 -36.89 -31.31 -11.69
CA GLU A 39 -38.31 -31.00 -11.72
C GLU A 39 -38.81 -31.43 -10.35
N LEU A 40 -38.99 -30.47 -9.44
CA LEU A 40 -39.94 -30.48 -8.33
C LEU A 40 -39.90 -29.11 -7.62
N LEU A 41 -40.88 -28.28 -8.01
CA LEU A 41 -41.74 -27.41 -7.18
C LEU A 41 -41.03 -26.35 -6.30
N HIS A 42 -41.22 -25.05 -6.52
CA HIS A 42 -42.50 -24.34 -6.40
C HIS A 42 -43.21 -24.59 -5.07
N ASP A 43 -42.50 -24.62 -3.95
CA ASP A 43 -43.03 -24.19 -2.65
C ASP A 43 -41.88 -23.92 -1.68
N GLY A 44 -42.00 -22.86 -0.88
CA GLY A 44 -40.95 -22.31 -0.03
C GLY A 44 -40.58 -23.14 1.20
N ASP A 45 -40.33 -24.44 1.04
CA ASP A 45 -39.95 -25.34 2.13
C ASP A 45 -38.42 -25.59 2.14
N SER A 46 -37.82 -25.55 3.33
CA SER A 46 -36.38 -25.71 3.54
C SER A 46 -35.94 -27.16 3.35
N MET A 47 -34.99 -27.37 2.43
CA MET A 47 -34.42 -28.68 2.09
C MET A 47 -33.63 -29.27 3.28
N LYS A 48 -33.96 -30.49 3.71
CA LYS A 48 -33.24 -31.17 4.80
C LYS A 48 -32.09 -32.00 4.24
N ARG A 49 -31.01 -32.09 5.02
CA ARG A 49 -29.79 -32.86 4.67
C ARG A 49 -30.05 -34.35 4.40
N SER A 50 -31.13 -34.90 4.96
CA SER A 50 -31.59 -36.27 4.72
C SER A 50 -32.05 -36.53 3.29
N ASP A 51 -32.40 -35.47 2.54
CA ASP A 51 -33.05 -35.59 1.25
C ASP A 51 -32.03 -35.61 0.09
N VAL A 52 -30.74 -35.38 0.41
CA VAL A 52 -29.63 -35.44 -0.54
C VAL A 52 -29.10 -36.87 -0.60
N GLN A 53 -29.56 -37.64 -1.59
CA GLN A 53 -29.04 -38.97 -1.88
C GLN A 53 -27.68 -38.83 -2.58
N ALA A 54 -26.58 -39.21 -1.91
CA ALA A 54 -25.26 -39.24 -2.53
C ALA A 54 -25.16 -40.41 -3.52
N ASP A 55 -24.94 -40.11 -4.80
CA ASP A 55 -24.62 -41.13 -5.81
C ASP A 55 -23.29 -41.79 -5.45
N SER A 56 -23.32 -43.10 -5.19
CA SER A 56 -22.16 -43.92 -4.83
C SER A 56 -21.12 -44.04 -5.95
N ASN A 57 -21.43 -43.60 -7.17
CA ASN A 57 -20.55 -43.70 -8.34
C ASN A 57 -19.74 -42.43 -8.63
N ILE A 58 -19.84 -41.39 -7.79
CA ILE A 58 -19.03 -40.18 -7.92
C ILE A 58 -17.77 -40.33 -7.07
N GLU A 59 -16.60 -40.49 -7.71
CA GLU A 59 -15.31 -40.36 -7.03
C GLU A 59 -15.27 -39.01 -6.30
N ALA A 60 -15.02 -39.05 -4.98
CA ALA A 60 -14.96 -37.85 -4.16
C ALA A 60 -14.00 -36.85 -4.81
N PRO A 61 -14.43 -35.59 -5.02
CA PRO A 61 -13.55 -34.59 -5.61
C PRO A 61 -12.28 -34.51 -4.78
N LYS A 62 -11.13 -34.54 -5.45
CA LYS A 62 -9.80 -34.46 -4.85
C LYS A 62 -9.78 -33.27 -3.89
N VAL A 63 -9.91 -33.52 -2.59
CA VAL A 63 -9.95 -32.48 -1.57
C VAL A 63 -8.54 -31.89 -1.56
N TRP A 64 -8.39 -30.75 -2.23
CA TRP A 64 -7.19 -29.94 -2.12
C TRP A 64 -7.05 -29.61 -0.63
N GLY A 65 -5.86 -29.90 -0.08
CA GLY A 65 -5.56 -29.64 1.32
C GLY A 65 -5.87 -28.18 1.70
N PRO A 66 -5.92 -27.86 3.00
CA PRO A 66 -6.32 -26.55 3.48
C PRO A 66 -5.58 -25.46 2.70
N VAL A 67 -6.33 -24.65 1.94
CA VAL A 67 -5.78 -23.47 1.26
C VAL A 67 -5.17 -22.62 2.36
N LYS A 68 -3.85 -22.48 2.35
CA LYS A 68 -3.14 -21.62 3.29
C LYS A 68 -3.52 -20.18 2.95
N MET A 69 -4.60 -19.70 3.55
CA MET A 69 -4.98 -18.29 3.48
C MET A 69 -3.78 -17.49 3.96
N PRO A 70 -3.30 -16.49 3.20
CA PRO A 70 -2.23 -15.63 3.67
C PRO A 70 -2.61 -15.08 5.04
N SER A 71 -1.66 -15.12 5.98
CA SER A 71 -1.84 -14.63 7.35
C SER A 71 -2.45 -13.23 7.31
N PRO A 72 -3.34 -12.85 8.25
CA PRO A 72 -3.80 -11.47 8.42
C PRO A 72 -2.69 -10.61 9.06
N ASP A 73 -1.49 -10.70 8.52
CA ASP A 73 -0.38 -9.85 8.91
C ASP A 73 -0.53 -8.59 8.06
N GLY A 74 -1.22 -7.60 8.64
CA GLY A 74 -1.61 -6.34 8.01
C GLY A 74 -0.43 -5.41 7.66
N TYR A 75 0.64 -5.93 7.06
CA TYR A 75 1.81 -5.22 6.60
C TYR A 75 2.13 -5.60 5.15
N ARG A 76 1.93 -4.66 4.24
CA ARG A 76 2.10 -4.82 2.79
C ARG A 76 3.51 -4.43 2.36
N ARG A 77 4.41 -5.41 2.40
CA ARG A 77 5.83 -5.26 2.00
C ARG A 77 6.01 -4.77 0.56
N ASP A 78 5.09 -5.13 -0.33
CA ASP A 78 5.06 -4.70 -1.72
C ASP A 78 4.92 -3.18 -1.86
N ILE A 79 4.03 -2.55 -1.07
CA ILE A 79 3.86 -1.09 -1.06
C ILE A 79 5.13 -0.41 -0.58
N ASP A 80 5.70 -0.87 0.54
CA ASP A 80 6.90 -0.26 1.10
C ASP A 80 8.09 -0.40 0.14
N GLY A 81 8.19 -1.53 -0.58
CA GLY A 81 9.17 -1.70 -1.65
C GLY A 81 9.01 -0.68 -2.79
N LEU A 82 7.78 -0.42 -3.24
CA LEU A 82 7.51 0.60 -4.26
C LEU A 82 7.88 2.01 -3.78
N ARG A 83 7.64 2.33 -2.50
CA ARG A 83 8.08 3.61 -1.91
C ARG A 83 9.60 3.72 -1.90
N SER A 84 10.32 2.64 -1.54
CA SER A 84 11.78 2.63 -1.58
C SER A 84 12.32 2.83 -2.99
N ILE A 85 11.73 2.18 -4.01
CA ILE A 85 12.11 2.40 -5.41
C ILE A 85 11.89 3.86 -5.82
N ALA A 86 10.76 4.45 -5.43
CA ALA A 86 10.47 5.85 -5.72
C ALA A 86 11.53 6.80 -5.11
N VAL A 87 11.92 6.57 -3.85
CA VAL A 87 13.01 7.33 -3.20
C VAL A 87 14.36 7.13 -3.91
N ILE A 88 14.68 5.89 -4.30
CA ILE A 88 15.94 5.59 -5.03
C ILE A 88 15.99 6.36 -6.36
N LEU A 89 14.88 6.47 -7.09
CA LEU A 89 14.83 7.25 -8.33
C LEU A 89 15.13 8.73 -8.07
N VAL A 90 14.58 9.31 -7.00
CA VAL A 90 14.83 10.70 -6.62
C VAL A 90 16.29 10.92 -6.22
N LEU A 91 16.86 10.01 -5.43
CA LEU A 91 18.27 10.08 -5.02
C LEU A 91 19.20 9.92 -6.23
N ALA A 92 18.89 8.99 -7.13
CA ALA A 92 19.67 8.77 -8.36
C ALA A 92 19.62 9.97 -9.30
N PHE A 93 18.47 10.65 -9.42
CA PHE A 93 18.36 11.90 -10.17
C PHE A 93 19.23 13.01 -9.59
N HIS A 94 19.30 13.15 -8.27
CA HIS A 94 20.15 14.16 -7.63
C HIS A 94 21.64 13.81 -7.72
N ALA A 95 22.01 12.52 -7.59
CA ALA A 95 23.40 12.09 -7.67
C ALA A 95 23.95 12.07 -9.10
N PHE A 96 23.11 11.67 -10.07
CA PHE A 96 23.50 11.48 -11.46
C PHE A 96 22.38 11.94 -12.43
N PRO A 97 22.12 13.25 -12.53
CA PRO A 97 20.98 13.78 -13.29
C PRO A 97 21.02 13.41 -14.78
N ALA A 98 22.21 13.28 -15.36
CA ALA A 98 22.38 12.86 -16.75
C ALA A 98 22.04 11.37 -16.99
N LEU A 99 22.19 10.50 -15.98
CA LEU A 99 21.88 9.07 -16.09
C LEU A 99 20.39 8.78 -15.86
N VAL A 100 19.72 9.55 -15.00
CA VAL A 100 18.32 9.34 -14.62
C VAL A 100 17.52 10.64 -14.73
N PRO A 101 17.41 11.27 -15.92
CA PRO A 101 16.80 12.60 -16.06
C PRO A 101 15.31 12.66 -15.67
N GLY A 102 14.61 11.52 -15.66
CA GLY A 102 13.21 11.40 -15.22
C GLY A 102 13.01 10.97 -13.77
N GLY A 103 14.08 10.85 -12.96
CA GLY A 103 13.97 10.29 -11.60
C GLY A 103 13.17 11.16 -10.63
N PHE A 104 12.93 12.44 -10.97
CA PHE A 104 12.05 13.34 -10.21
C PHE A 104 10.60 12.83 -10.11
N ILE A 105 10.13 12.02 -11.08
CA ILE A 105 8.80 11.37 -11.05
C ILE A 105 8.63 10.49 -9.80
N GLY A 106 9.74 10.03 -9.21
CA GLY A 106 9.72 9.31 -7.95
C GLY A 106 9.05 10.09 -6.81
N VAL A 107 9.08 11.43 -6.83
CA VAL A 107 8.40 12.25 -5.83
C VAL A 107 6.88 12.05 -5.90
N ASP A 108 6.31 12.12 -7.11
CA ASP A 108 4.86 11.95 -7.33
C ASP A 108 4.40 10.54 -6.94
N ILE A 109 5.16 9.51 -7.35
CA ILE A 109 4.89 8.11 -7.01
C ILE A 109 4.91 7.93 -5.49
N PHE A 110 5.92 8.48 -4.80
CA PHE A 110 6.05 8.37 -3.35
C PHE A 110 4.85 8.98 -2.62
N PHE A 111 4.40 10.17 -3.02
CA PHE A 111 3.26 10.84 -2.39
C PHE A 111 1.94 10.12 -2.66
N VAL A 112 1.69 9.68 -3.90
CA VAL A 112 0.47 8.93 -4.24
C VAL A 112 0.38 7.64 -3.42
N ILE A 113 1.47 6.88 -3.33
CA ILE A 113 1.50 5.63 -2.56
C ILE A 113 1.35 5.91 -1.05
N SER A 114 1.99 6.95 -0.54
CA SER A 114 1.87 7.34 0.87
C SER A 114 0.43 7.75 1.21
N GLY A 115 -0.23 8.51 0.33
CA GLY A 115 -1.65 8.87 0.46
C GLY A 115 -2.55 7.64 0.51
N TYR A 116 -2.41 6.71 -0.43
CA TYR A 116 -3.15 5.44 -0.43
C TYR A 116 -2.98 4.67 0.89
N LEU A 117 -1.75 4.54 1.38
CA LEU A 117 -1.46 3.82 2.61
C LEU A 117 -2.14 4.49 3.81
N ILE A 118 -2.11 5.82 3.91
CA ILE A 118 -2.66 6.53 5.06
C ILE A 118 -4.19 6.50 5.03
N THR A 119 -4.81 6.73 3.88
CA THR A 119 -6.26 6.57 3.73
C THR A 119 -6.71 5.15 4.15
N SER A 120 -5.95 4.12 3.77
CA SER A 120 -6.24 2.73 4.18
C SER A 120 -6.11 2.46 5.69
N ILE A 121 -5.43 3.34 6.43
CA ILE A 121 -5.30 3.28 7.90
C ILE A 121 -6.40 4.10 8.57
N VAL A 122 -6.69 5.30 8.05
CA VAL A 122 -7.69 6.23 8.59
C VAL A 122 -9.11 5.67 8.47
N VAL A 123 -9.44 4.99 7.38
CA VAL A 123 -10.77 4.39 7.13
C VAL A 123 -11.04 3.16 8.01
N ARG A 124 -10.06 2.67 8.78
CA ARG A 124 -10.27 1.53 9.68
C ARG A 124 -11.01 1.98 10.93
N ASP A 125 -11.97 1.18 11.37
CA ASP A 125 -12.75 1.44 12.61
C ASP A 125 -11.90 1.52 13.89
N THR A 126 -10.67 0.99 13.85
CA THR A 126 -9.73 1.02 14.98
C THR A 126 -8.79 2.24 14.97
N PHE A 127 -9.00 3.18 14.05
CA PHE A 127 -8.14 4.34 13.89
C PHE A 127 -8.27 5.30 15.09
N THR A 128 -7.12 5.73 15.60
CA THR A 128 -7.03 6.86 16.52
C THR A 128 -5.79 7.68 16.16
N TYR A 129 -5.95 9.01 16.15
CA TYR A 129 -4.83 9.93 15.88
C TYR A 129 -3.64 9.68 16.83
N LYS A 130 -3.92 9.43 18.12
CA LYS A 130 -2.88 9.13 19.11
C LYS A 130 -2.05 7.89 18.72
N ARG A 131 -2.69 6.80 18.31
CA ARG A 131 -1.98 5.56 17.93
C ARG A 131 -1.21 5.73 16.62
N PHE A 132 -1.80 6.44 15.66
CA PHE A 132 -1.17 6.77 14.39
C PHE A 132 0.12 7.55 14.58
N TYR A 133 0.06 8.69 15.28
CA TYR A 133 1.24 9.52 15.55
C TYR A 133 2.25 8.83 16.46
N ALA A 134 1.81 8.07 17.49
CA ALA A 134 2.74 7.33 18.33
C ALA A 134 3.56 6.30 17.54
N ASN A 135 2.95 5.61 16.58
CA ASN A 135 3.66 4.65 15.73
C ASN A 135 4.62 5.36 14.76
N ARG A 136 4.23 6.51 14.21
CA ARG A 136 5.09 7.34 13.36
C ARG A 136 6.29 7.89 14.09
N VAL A 137 6.08 8.49 15.26
CA VAL A 137 7.15 9.08 16.08
C VAL A 137 8.22 8.03 16.38
N ARG A 138 7.84 6.82 16.81
CA ARG A 138 8.81 5.74 17.07
C ARG A 138 9.62 5.31 15.85
N ARG A 139 9.09 5.52 14.63
CA ARG A 139 9.75 5.13 13.37
C ARG A 139 10.59 6.26 12.77
N ILE A 140 10.12 7.51 12.83
CA ILE A 140 10.71 8.66 12.10
C ILE A 140 11.68 9.44 12.99
N PHE A 141 11.33 9.69 14.25
CA PHE A 141 12.13 10.57 15.11
C PHE A 141 13.56 10.08 15.37
N PRO A 142 13.84 8.78 15.56
CA PRO A 142 15.22 8.32 15.79
C PRO A 142 16.15 8.68 14.64
N ALA A 143 15.69 8.47 13.40
CA ALA A 143 16.44 8.83 12.20
C ALA A 143 16.55 10.35 12.02
N LEU A 144 15.46 11.08 12.25
CA LEU A 144 15.45 12.54 12.14
C LEU A 144 16.44 13.20 13.11
N VAL A 145 16.39 12.82 14.40
CA VAL A 145 17.29 13.36 15.43
C VAL A 145 18.74 13.05 15.09
N LEU A 146 19.04 11.83 14.63
CA LEU A 146 20.38 11.44 14.22
C LEU A 146 20.88 12.31 13.07
N VAL A 147 20.09 12.46 12.01
CA VAL A 147 20.46 13.27 10.83
C VAL A 147 20.67 14.73 11.24
N LEU A 148 19.76 15.33 12.01
CA LEU A 148 19.89 16.72 12.44
C LEU A 148 21.12 16.93 13.32
N ALA A 149 21.40 16.01 14.25
CA ALA A 149 22.58 16.08 15.11
C ALA A 149 23.88 15.92 14.30
N CYS A 150 23.94 14.96 13.38
CA CYS A 150 25.10 14.77 12.51
C CYS A 150 25.36 15.98 11.62
N VAL A 151 24.32 16.51 10.96
CA VAL A 151 24.46 17.68 10.08
C VAL A 151 24.84 18.92 10.89
N PHE A 152 24.29 19.10 12.09
CA PHE A 152 24.70 20.19 12.99
C PHE A 152 26.17 20.08 13.39
N ALA A 153 26.61 18.89 13.82
CA ALA A 153 28.00 18.65 14.22
C ALA A 153 28.98 18.84 13.06
N LEU A 154 28.64 18.34 11.87
CA LEU A 154 29.46 18.53 10.67
C LEU A 154 29.51 19.99 10.25
N GLY A 155 28.37 20.67 10.23
CA GLY A 155 28.33 22.09 9.91
C GLY A 155 29.15 22.90 10.91
N TRP A 156 29.12 22.59 12.21
CA TRP A 156 29.91 23.30 13.23
C TRP A 156 31.41 23.30 12.92
N ILE A 157 31.89 22.25 12.25
CA ILE A 157 33.30 22.08 11.88
C ILE A 157 33.59 22.70 10.50
N LEU A 158 32.63 22.63 9.57
CA LEU A 158 32.86 22.91 8.15
C LEU A 158 32.36 24.28 7.67
N PHE A 159 31.38 24.89 8.33
CA PHE A 159 30.67 26.08 7.85
C PHE A 159 31.12 27.36 8.56
N ASP A 160 31.01 28.48 7.86
CA ASP A 160 31.18 29.81 8.45
C ASP A 160 29.96 30.27 9.27
N LEU A 161 30.02 31.47 9.85
CA LEU A 161 28.97 31.98 10.73
C LEU A 161 27.63 32.24 9.99
N GLU A 162 27.69 32.63 8.73
CA GLU A 162 26.51 32.91 7.91
C GLU A 162 25.83 31.59 7.47
N GLU A 163 26.62 30.66 6.97
CA GLU A 163 26.18 29.30 6.61
C GLU A 163 25.59 28.57 7.81
N MET A 164 26.23 28.70 8.98
CA MET A 164 25.74 28.09 10.21
C MET A 164 24.41 28.71 10.68
N THR A 165 24.22 30.01 10.48
CA THR A 165 22.93 30.68 10.73
C THR A 165 21.83 30.17 9.79
N ARG A 166 22.14 29.91 8.52
CA ARG A 166 21.20 29.32 7.55
C ARG A 166 20.90 27.85 7.88
N LEU A 167 21.91 27.09 8.29
CA LEU A 167 21.74 25.69 8.68
C LEU A 167 20.85 25.57 9.91
N SER A 168 21.08 26.36 10.95
CA SER A 168 20.28 26.32 12.18
C SER A 168 18.82 26.71 11.96
N LYS A 169 18.53 27.67 11.06
CA LYS A 169 17.15 27.94 10.58
C LYS A 169 16.54 26.69 9.93
N SER A 170 17.29 26.03 9.05
CA SER A 170 16.85 24.82 8.35
C SER A 170 16.62 23.64 9.30
N ILE A 171 17.47 23.47 10.32
CA ILE A 171 17.29 22.48 11.40
C ILE A 171 16.01 22.77 12.17
N LEU A 172 15.77 24.03 12.54
CA LEU A 172 14.57 24.43 13.28
C LEU A 172 13.31 24.16 12.45
N ALA A 173 13.29 24.60 11.19
CA ALA A 173 12.15 24.36 10.30
C ALA A 173 11.91 22.87 10.06
N SER A 174 12.99 22.09 9.88
CA SER A 174 12.91 20.64 9.72
C SER A 174 12.39 19.92 10.96
N SER A 175 12.82 20.35 12.15
CA SER A 175 12.33 19.82 13.44
C SER A 175 10.84 20.08 13.66
N LEU A 176 10.34 21.18 13.11
CA LEU A 176 8.94 21.58 13.14
C LEU A 176 8.12 21.03 11.96
N PHE A 177 8.71 20.19 11.09
CA PHE A 177 8.07 19.67 9.88
C PHE A 177 7.50 20.76 8.95
N VAL A 178 8.13 21.94 8.92
CA VAL A 178 7.83 23.06 8.00
C VAL A 178 8.99 23.51 7.08
N PRO A 179 9.98 22.66 6.73
CA PRO A 179 11.10 23.11 5.90
C PRO A 179 10.66 23.49 4.48
N ASN A 180 9.55 22.93 3.97
CA ASN A 180 8.96 23.29 2.69
C ASN A 180 8.59 24.78 2.58
N PHE A 181 8.04 25.38 3.64
CA PHE A 181 7.70 26.81 3.64
C PHE A 181 8.95 27.70 3.68
N GLN A 182 9.99 27.27 4.40
CA GLN A 182 11.26 27.98 4.41
C GLN A 182 11.89 27.97 3.02
N PHE A 183 12.05 26.77 2.43
CA PHE A 183 12.71 26.62 1.15
C PHE A 183 11.92 27.21 -0.02
N TRP A 184 10.59 27.25 0.06
CA TRP A 184 9.77 27.94 -0.94
C TRP A 184 10.07 29.44 -1.02
N ARG A 185 10.43 30.06 0.11
CA ARG A 185 10.80 31.48 0.19
C ARG A 185 12.24 31.74 -0.24
N GLU A 186 13.06 30.71 -0.38
CA GLU A 186 14.42 30.79 -0.88
C GLU A 186 14.39 30.61 -2.41
N VAL A 187 14.73 31.65 -3.17
CA VAL A 187 14.79 31.59 -4.64
C VAL A 187 15.71 30.44 -5.07
N GLY A 188 15.25 29.57 -5.96
CA GLY A 188 16.04 28.46 -6.50
C GLY A 188 15.86 27.11 -5.79
N TYR A 189 14.65 26.79 -5.32
CA TYR A 189 14.34 25.48 -4.72
C TYR A 189 14.73 24.26 -5.60
N PHE A 190 14.60 24.37 -6.93
CA PHE A 190 15.02 23.37 -7.93
C PHE A 190 16.29 23.76 -8.70
N ASP A 191 16.97 24.82 -8.27
CA ASP A 191 18.10 25.41 -9.00
C ASP A 191 19.43 24.87 -8.46
N ALA A 192 20.55 25.05 -9.17
CA ALA A 192 21.86 24.48 -8.82
C ALA A 192 22.34 24.80 -7.38
N ALA A 193 21.78 25.84 -6.76
CA ALA A 193 21.97 26.15 -5.33
C ALA A 193 21.43 25.08 -4.36
N SER A 194 20.65 24.09 -4.83
CA SER A 194 20.12 22.98 -4.03
C SER A 194 21.21 22.06 -3.46
N GLU A 195 22.35 21.95 -4.14
CA GLU A 195 23.49 21.13 -3.69
C GLU A 195 24.07 21.62 -2.36
N THR A 196 23.90 22.90 -2.05
CA THR A 196 24.42 23.55 -0.83
C THR A 196 23.47 23.46 0.37
N LYS A 197 22.36 22.73 0.26
CA LYS A 197 21.31 22.64 1.29
C LYS A 197 21.23 21.20 1.84
N PRO A 198 22.00 20.86 2.89
CA PRO A 198 22.11 19.48 3.40
C PRO A 198 20.78 18.86 3.84
N LEU A 199 19.84 19.69 4.28
CA LEU A 199 18.53 19.28 4.80
C LEU A 199 17.39 19.45 3.79
N LEU A 200 17.71 19.71 2.52
CA LEU A 200 16.69 19.99 1.51
C LEU A 200 15.64 18.88 1.48
N HIS A 201 16.07 17.61 1.40
CA HIS A 201 15.18 16.45 1.31
C HIS A 201 14.14 16.32 2.45
N LEU A 202 14.32 16.99 3.59
CA LEU A 202 13.32 16.99 4.67
C LEU A 202 12.05 17.78 4.33
N TRP A 203 12.06 18.54 3.22
CA TRP A 203 10.87 19.19 2.67
C TRP A 203 9.73 18.20 2.43
N SER A 204 10.02 17.02 1.86
CA SER A 204 8.99 16.05 1.48
C SER A 204 8.41 15.39 2.72
N LEU A 205 9.23 15.17 3.75
CA LEU A 205 8.79 14.70 5.06
C LEU A 205 7.87 15.71 5.74
N GLY A 206 8.17 17.01 5.65
CA GLY A 206 7.29 18.08 6.15
C GLY A 206 5.94 18.10 5.45
N VAL A 207 5.93 18.04 4.11
CA VAL A 207 4.69 17.95 3.32
C VAL A 207 3.90 16.69 3.65
N GLU A 208 4.58 15.57 3.82
CA GLU A 208 3.97 14.30 4.18
C GLU A 208 3.24 14.43 5.54
N GLU A 209 3.87 14.98 6.58
CA GLU A 209 3.23 15.16 7.88
C GLU A 209 2.09 16.20 7.86
N GLN A 210 2.23 17.27 7.06
CA GLN A 210 1.16 18.26 6.87
C GLN A 210 -0.08 17.66 6.22
N PHE A 211 0.09 16.76 5.24
CA PHE A 211 -1.00 16.07 4.56
C PHE A 211 -1.86 15.21 5.52
N TYR A 212 -1.32 14.76 6.65
CA TYR A 212 -2.06 13.90 7.59
C TYR A 212 -2.96 14.64 8.57
N VAL A 213 -2.80 15.96 8.66
CA VAL A 213 -3.61 16.80 9.54
C VAL A 213 -4.87 17.32 8.82
N VAL A 214 -4.86 17.31 7.48
CA VAL A 214 -5.95 17.76 6.60
C VAL A 214 -6.90 16.61 6.31
#